data_AF-A0A5Y3Q3U9-F1
#
_entry.id   AF-A0A5Y3Q3U9-F1
#
_cell.length_a   1.000
_cell.length_b   1.000
_cell.length_c   1.000
_cell.angle_alpha   90.00
_cell.angle_beta   90.00
_cell.angle_gamma   90.00
#
_symmetry.space_group_name_H-M   'P 1'
#
loop_
_entity.id
_entity.type
_entity.pdbx_description
1 polymer ?
#
loop_
_entity_poly.entity_id
_entity_poly.type
_entity_poly.pdbx_seq_one_letter_code
_entity_poly.pdbx_strand_id
1 'polypeptide(L)'
;MTKVDASQLTGAALDWAVAKALGYTIFMANHDCGPYCWPGNGHLAALTSQHTVIIVGVTGHISIEGPDNVETWQPTTKWCQCGPLITRYLIELSHELVGNDKSVWYGHSDMLDEWYSATSPTVAVCIAAVITMLGKSVEVPTELLKE
;
A
#
# COMPACT_ATOMS: atom_id res chain seq x y z
N MET A 1 12.08 -0.75 10.87
CA MET A 1 11.15 0.35 10.51
C MET A 1 11.98 1.56 10.17
N THR A 2 11.68 2.22 9.05
CA THR A 2 12.35 3.44 8.59
C THR A 2 11.27 4.48 8.28
N LYS A 3 11.49 5.71 8.72
CA LYS A 3 10.61 6.85 8.45
C LYS A 3 10.96 7.45 7.08
N VAL A 4 10.00 7.49 6.16
CA VAL A 4 10.19 7.91 4.76
C VAL A 4 9.04 8.85 4.36
N ASP A 5 9.29 9.71 3.38
CA ASP A 5 8.23 10.48 2.72
C ASP A 5 7.37 9.54 1.86
N ALA A 6 6.07 9.50 2.12
CA ALA A 6 5.13 8.63 1.43
C ALA A 6 5.09 8.86 -0.09
N SER A 7 5.38 10.08 -0.56
CA SER A 7 5.47 10.40 -1.99
C SER A 7 6.67 9.75 -2.69
N GLN A 8 7.66 9.29 -1.93
CA GLN A 8 8.86 8.62 -2.44
C GLN A 8 8.77 7.10 -2.35
N LEU A 9 7.69 6.56 -1.78
CA LEU A 9 7.50 5.11 -1.71
C LEU A 9 7.15 4.54 -3.08
N THR A 10 7.71 3.37 -3.37
CA THR A 10 7.45 2.61 -4.59
C THR A 10 7.26 1.13 -4.28
N GLY A 11 6.70 0.39 -5.23
CA GLY A 11 6.57 -1.07 -5.17
C GLY A 11 5.98 -1.59 -3.86
N ALA A 12 6.63 -2.63 -3.30
CA ALA A 12 6.16 -3.32 -2.11
C ALA A 12 6.07 -2.41 -0.87
N ALA A 13 6.93 -1.40 -0.73
CA ALA A 13 6.85 -0.46 0.38
C ALA A 13 5.58 0.39 0.31
N LEU A 14 5.21 0.86 -0.88
CA LEU A 14 3.96 1.59 -1.10
C LEU A 14 2.74 0.67 -0.96
N ASP A 15 2.79 -0.54 -1.51
CA ASP A 15 1.71 -1.53 -1.38
C ASP A 15 1.42 -1.88 0.10
N TRP A 16 2.48 -2.03 0.90
CA TRP A 16 2.39 -2.23 2.34
C TRP A 16 1.79 -1.02 3.07
N ALA A 17 2.20 0.20 2.69
CA ALA A 17 1.66 1.41 3.27
C ALA A 17 0.17 1.58 2.95
N VAL A 18 -0.28 1.19 1.75
CA VAL A 18 -1.71 1.17 1.39
C VAL A 18 -2.47 0.16 2.26
N ALA A 19 -1.94 -1.04 2.47
CA ALA A 19 -2.54 -2.02 3.37
C ALA A 19 -2.72 -1.46 4.80
N LYS A 20 -1.70 -0.76 5.31
CA LYS A 20 -1.75 -0.08 6.60
C LYS A 20 -2.79 1.05 6.63
N ALA A 21 -2.87 1.86 5.57
CA ALA A 21 -3.85 2.95 5.43
C ALA A 21 -5.29 2.42 5.42
N LEU A 22 -5.52 1.24 4.84
CA LEU A 22 -6.82 0.56 4.86
C LEU A 22 -7.16 -0.05 6.23
N GLY A 23 -6.21 -0.13 7.15
CA GLY A 23 -6.40 -0.70 8.49
C GLY A 23 -6.38 -2.23 8.51
N TYR A 24 -5.77 -2.89 7.52
CA TYR A 24 -5.59 -4.33 7.57
C TYR A 24 -4.64 -4.74 8.70
N THR A 25 -4.90 -5.88 9.31
CA THR A 25 -3.91 -6.56 10.15
C THR A 25 -2.79 -7.08 9.26
N ILE A 26 -1.54 -6.74 9.60
CA ILE A 26 -0.37 -7.10 8.81
C ILE A 26 0.56 -7.99 9.63
N PHE A 27 0.99 -9.11 9.06
CA PHE A 27 2.00 -10.00 9.62
C PHE A 27 3.22 -10.07 8.71
N MET A 28 4.40 -10.10 9.31
CA MET A 28 5.67 -10.22 8.60
C MET A 28 6.33 -11.55 8.96
N ALA A 29 6.54 -12.40 7.96
CA ALA A 29 7.06 -13.75 8.15
C ALA A 29 8.51 -13.78 8.70
N ASN A 30 9.24 -12.66 8.59
CA ASN A 30 10.60 -12.49 9.11
C ASN A 30 10.65 -11.76 10.46
N HIS A 31 9.51 -11.45 11.09
CA HIS A 31 9.47 -10.75 12.39
C HIS A 31 9.02 -11.70 13.49
N ASP A 32 9.90 -11.94 14.46
CA ASP A 32 9.57 -12.79 15.63
C ASP A 32 8.94 -12.00 16.79
N CYS A 33 8.96 -10.66 16.73
CA CYS A 33 8.44 -9.79 17.78
C CYS A 33 7.92 -8.46 17.24
N GLY A 34 7.24 -7.69 18.10
CA GLY A 34 6.67 -6.39 17.73
C GLY A 34 5.26 -6.47 17.13
N PRO A 35 4.72 -5.34 16.64
CA PRO A 35 3.32 -5.23 16.23
C PRO A 35 2.97 -6.00 14.95
N TYR A 36 3.97 -6.41 14.17
CA TYR A 36 3.80 -7.18 12.93
C TYR A 36 4.36 -8.60 13.01
N CYS A 37 4.57 -9.11 14.24
CA CYS A 37 5.19 -10.42 14.43
C CYS A 37 4.40 -11.55 13.80
N TRP A 38 5.11 -12.57 13.32
CA TRP A 38 4.48 -13.78 12.80
C TRP A 38 3.78 -14.54 13.93
N PRO A 39 2.45 -14.76 13.84
CA PRO A 39 1.70 -15.40 14.94
C PRO A 39 1.83 -16.93 14.92
N GLY A 40 2.54 -17.49 13.95
CA GLY A 40 2.61 -18.93 13.70
C GLY A 40 1.47 -19.42 12.79
N ASN A 41 1.75 -20.48 12.03
CA ASN A 41 0.87 -20.93 10.95
C ASN A 41 -0.54 -21.34 11.44
N GLY A 42 -0.63 -21.98 12.61
CA GLY A 42 -1.92 -22.41 13.17
C GLY A 42 -2.82 -21.23 13.58
N HIS A 43 -2.23 -20.20 14.19
CA HIS A 43 -2.97 -18.98 14.53
C HIS A 43 -3.38 -18.23 13.27
N LEU A 44 -2.47 -18.11 12.30
CA LEU A 44 -2.77 -17.45 11.04
C LEU A 44 -3.92 -18.13 10.29
N ALA A 45 -3.89 -19.47 10.18
CA ALA A 45 -4.96 -20.23 9.53
C ALA A 45 -6.32 -20.06 10.23
N ALA A 46 -6.32 -20.00 11.57
CA ALA A 46 -7.55 -19.71 12.31
C ALA A 46 -8.06 -18.28 12.05
N LEU A 47 -7.16 -17.31 11.94
CA LEU A 47 -7.50 -15.91 11.67
C LEU A 47 -8.01 -15.71 10.23
N THR A 48 -7.32 -16.25 9.23
CA THR A 48 -7.72 -16.15 7.81
C THR A 48 -9.02 -16.89 7.50
N SER A 49 -9.43 -17.84 8.34
CA SER A 49 -10.76 -18.46 8.22
C SER A 49 -11.92 -17.52 8.57
N GLN A 50 -11.64 -16.38 9.21
CA GLN A 50 -12.65 -15.43 9.69
C GLN A 50 -12.43 -14.00 9.20
N HIS A 51 -11.19 -13.63 8.92
CA HIS A 51 -10.80 -12.25 8.65
C HIS A 51 -9.81 -12.19 7.48
N THR A 52 -9.86 -11.08 6.74
CA THR A 52 -8.86 -10.77 5.74
C THR A 52 -7.65 -10.10 6.39
N VAL A 53 -6.45 -10.61 6.10
CA VAL A 53 -5.18 -10.10 6.63
C VAL A 53 -4.17 -9.92 5.50
N ILE A 54 -3.12 -9.17 5.78
CA ILE A 54 -1.99 -8.97 4.89
C ILE A 54 -0.79 -9.75 5.44
N ILE A 55 -0.14 -10.51 4.59
CA ILE A 55 1.08 -11.24 4.93
C ILE A 55 2.21 -10.75 4.05
N VAL A 56 3.32 -10.40 4.68
CA VAL A 56 4.58 -10.07 4.01
C VAL A 56 5.50 -11.27 4.16
N GLY A 57 5.78 -11.95 3.04
CA GLY A 57 6.73 -13.05 2.98
C GLY A 57 8.17 -12.57 3.13
N VAL A 58 9.08 -13.51 3.40
CA VAL A 58 10.52 -13.24 3.62
C VAL A 58 11.23 -12.60 2.41
N THR A 59 10.66 -12.70 1.22
CA THR A 59 11.18 -12.10 -0.02
C THR A 59 10.65 -10.68 -0.27
N GLY A 60 9.68 -10.22 0.52
CA GLY A 60 8.94 -8.98 0.29
C GLY A 60 7.70 -9.14 -0.60
N HIS A 61 7.36 -10.37 -1.02
CA HIS A 61 6.05 -10.65 -1.62
C HIS A 61 4.95 -10.40 -0.59
N ILE A 62 3.88 -9.72 -1.01
CA ILE A 62 2.74 -9.40 -0.15
C ILE A 62 1.51 -10.14 -0.67
N SER A 63 0.84 -10.88 0.21
CA SER A 63 -0.47 -11.50 -0.06
C SER A 63 -1.55 -10.86 0.81
N ILE A 64 -2.76 -10.82 0.25
CA ILE A 64 -4.00 -10.59 0.99
C ILE A 64 -4.71 -11.94 1.09
N GLU A 65 -4.96 -12.38 2.32
CA GLU A 65 -5.48 -13.72 2.60
C GLU A 65 -6.72 -13.59 3.49
N GLY A 66 -7.81 -14.23 3.07
CA GLY A 66 -9.05 -14.29 3.82
C GLY A 66 -9.81 -15.58 3.56
N PRO A 67 -11.05 -15.70 4.05
CA PRO A 67 -11.79 -16.95 4.03
C PRO A 67 -12.07 -17.46 2.61
N ASP A 68 -12.31 -16.54 1.69
CA ASP A 68 -12.78 -16.84 0.34
C ASP A 68 -11.68 -16.82 -0.72
N ASN A 69 -10.56 -16.15 -0.44
CA ASN A 69 -9.52 -15.93 -1.44
C ASN A 69 -8.14 -15.66 -0.84
N VAL A 70 -7.13 -16.09 -1.59
CA VAL A 70 -5.72 -15.73 -1.39
C VAL A 70 -5.23 -15.16 -2.70
N GLU A 71 -4.75 -13.92 -2.69
CA GLU A 71 -4.15 -13.32 -3.86
C GLU A 71 -2.95 -12.43 -3.53
N THR A 72 -2.12 -12.17 -4.53
CA THR A 72 -1.05 -11.18 -4.43
C THR A 72 -1.63 -9.77 -4.22
N TRP A 73 -1.16 -9.07 -3.19
CA TRP A 73 -1.51 -7.69 -2.89
C TRP A 73 -0.48 -6.73 -3.53
N GLN A 74 -0.92 -6.03 -4.58
CA GLN A 74 -0.12 -5.07 -5.35
C GLN A 74 -1.01 -3.93 -5.88
N PRO A 75 -1.63 -3.10 -5.02
CA PRO A 75 -2.48 -1.99 -5.46
C PRO A 75 -1.76 -1.00 -6.38
N THR A 76 -0.42 -0.89 -6.31
CA THR A 76 0.36 -0.05 -7.23
C THR A 76 0.32 -0.54 -8.68
N THR A 77 -0.04 -1.80 -8.96
CA THR A 77 -0.13 -2.37 -10.32
C THR A 77 -1.51 -2.94 -10.66
N LYS A 78 -2.31 -3.35 -9.66
CA LYS A 78 -3.63 -3.94 -9.83
C LYS A 78 -4.75 -2.93 -9.61
N TRP A 79 -5.42 -2.55 -10.71
CA TRP A 79 -6.57 -1.65 -10.68
C TRP A 79 -7.73 -2.13 -9.81
N CYS A 80 -7.99 -3.44 -9.71
CA CYS A 80 -9.06 -3.97 -8.86
C CYS A 80 -8.82 -3.69 -7.36
N GLN A 81 -7.57 -3.53 -6.94
CA GLN A 81 -7.18 -3.22 -5.56
C GLN A 81 -7.04 -1.70 -5.35
N CYS A 82 -6.58 -0.97 -6.38
CA CYS A 82 -6.43 0.48 -6.35
C CYS A 82 -7.75 1.26 -6.50
N GLY A 83 -8.63 0.82 -7.41
CA GLY A 83 -9.84 1.53 -7.80
C GLY A 83 -10.74 1.91 -6.61
N PRO A 84 -11.02 1.00 -5.66
CA PRO A 84 -11.81 1.31 -4.47
C PRO A 84 -11.24 2.46 -3.61
N LEU A 85 -9.93 2.71 -3.65
CA LEU A 85 -9.28 3.80 -2.90
C LEU A 85 -9.75 5.17 -3.37
N ILE A 86 -10.07 5.31 -4.66
CA ILE A 86 -10.55 6.55 -5.27
C ILE A 86 -11.80 7.04 -4.56
N THR A 87 -12.79 6.15 -4.41
CA THR A 87 -14.04 6.49 -3.73
C THR A 87 -13.86 6.59 -2.22
N ARG A 88 -13.04 5.71 -1.63
CA ARG A 88 -12.83 5.69 -0.17
C ARG A 88 -12.20 6.97 0.36
N TYR A 89 -11.24 7.53 -0.37
CA TYR A 89 -10.47 8.70 0.05
C TYR A 89 -10.75 9.94 -0.80
N LEU A 90 -11.82 9.92 -1.61
CA LEU A 90 -12.25 11.02 -2.47
C LEU A 90 -11.10 11.54 -3.35
N ILE A 91 -10.38 10.63 -3.99
CA ILE A 91 -9.18 10.97 -4.76
C ILE A 91 -9.58 11.49 -6.15
N GLU A 92 -9.15 12.71 -6.46
CA GLU A 92 -9.12 13.22 -7.81
C GLU A 92 -7.85 12.72 -8.53
N LEU A 93 -8.04 12.17 -9.72
CA LEU A 93 -6.95 11.67 -10.57
C LEU A 93 -6.88 12.52 -11.83
N SER A 94 -5.73 13.15 -12.05
CA SER A 94 -5.44 13.95 -13.23
C SER A 94 -4.14 13.47 -13.90
N HIS A 95 -3.92 13.89 -15.15
CA HIS A 95 -2.65 13.67 -15.82
C HIS A 95 -2.29 14.87 -16.71
N GLU A 96 -1.00 15.04 -16.92
CA GLU A 96 -0.43 16.04 -17.82
C GLU A 96 0.56 15.38 -18.77
N LEU A 97 0.56 15.81 -20.03
CA LEU A 97 1.60 15.45 -20.99
C LEU A 97 2.79 16.41 -20.81
N VAL A 98 3.92 15.86 -20.38
CA VAL A 98 5.18 16.59 -20.22
C VAL A 98 6.08 16.28 -21.41
N GLY A 99 6.27 17.29 -22.26
CA GLY A 99 6.96 17.11 -23.55
C GLY A 99 6.09 16.39 -24.56
N ASN A 100 6.68 15.54 -25.41
CA ASN A 100 5.95 14.90 -26.51
C ASN A 100 5.33 13.54 -26.16
N ASP A 101 5.91 12.75 -25.24
CA ASP A 101 5.53 11.35 -25.05
C ASP A 101 5.43 10.89 -23.59
N LYS A 102 5.65 11.78 -22.61
CA LYS A 102 5.65 11.40 -21.19
C LYS A 102 4.41 11.91 -20.49
N SER A 103 3.57 11.00 -20.00
CA SER A 103 2.47 11.35 -19.10
C SER A 103 2.96 11.35 -17.65
N VAL A 104 2.65 12.41 -16.90
CA VAL A 104 2.77 12.46 -15.44
C VAL A 104 1.37 12.41 -14.85
N TRP A 105 1.16 11.52 -13.88
CA TRP A 105 -0.11 11.34 -13.21
C TRP A 105 -0.10 12.05 -11.87
N TYR A 106 -1.23 12.60 -11.46
CA TYR A 106 -1.37 13.31 -10.19
C TYR A 106 -2.58 12.80 -9.42
N GLY A 107 -2.39 12.54 -8.13
CA GLY A 107 -3.45 12.20 -7.19
C GLY A 107 -3.60 13.30 -6.15
N HIS A 108 -4.84 13.67 -5.84
CA HIS A 108 -5.18 14.66 -4.83
C HIS A 108 -6.47 14.28 -4.11
N SER A 109 -6.69 14.78 -2.90
CA SER A 109 -7.98 14.77 -2.22
C SER A 109 -8.12 16.07 -1.46
N ASP A 110 -9.34 16.50 -1.13
CA ASP A 110 -9.59 17.74 -0.39
C ASP A 110 -8.91 17.78 1.00
N MET A 111 -8.44 16.63 1.49
CA MET A 111 -7.69 16.50 2.74
C MET A 111 -6.18 16.73 2.57
N LEU A 112 -5.70 16.91 1.35
CA LEU A 112 -4.29 17.11 1.02
C LEU A 112 -4.01 18.58 0.69
N ASP A 113 -2.84 19.06 1.08
CA ASP A 113 -2.41 20.44 0.79
C ASP A 113 -1.89 20.62 -0.66
N GLU A 114 -1.51 19.53 -1.32
CA GLU A 114 -0.89 19.55 -2.65
C GLU A 114 -1.30 18.32 -3.50
N TRP A 115 -0.94 18.37 -4.78
CA TRP A 115 -1.07 17.26 -5.72
C TRP A 115 0.20 16.42 -5.70
N TYR A 116 0.06 15.09 -5.66
CA TYR A 116 1.21 14.18 -5.66
C TYR A 116 1.38 13.50 -7.01
N SER A 117 2.55 13.68 -7.62
CA SER A 117 2.87 13.14 -8.94
C SER A 117 3.38 11.70 -8.87
N ALA A 118 3.06 10.90 -9.89
CA ALA A 118 3.59 9.56 -10.09
C ALA A 118 3.76 9.20 -11.57
N THR A 119 4.45 8.09 -11.82
CA THR A 119 4.69 7.53 -13.16
C THR A 119 3.49 6.77 -13.72
N SER A 120 2.53 6.38 -12.88
CA SER A 120 1.33 5.66 -13.29
C SER A 120 0.11 6.14 -12.47
N PRO A 121 -1.11 5.98 -13.01
CA PRO A 121 -2.32 6.38 -12.32
C PRO A 121 -2.53 5.64 -11.00
N THR A 122 -2.24 4.33 -10.97
CA THR A 122 -2.40 3.51 -9.77
C THR A 122 -1.44 3.93 -8.66
N VAL A 123 -0.20 4.29 -9.00
CA VAL A 123 0.78 4.80 -8.03
C VAL A 123 0.34 6.17 -7.49
N ALA A 124 -0.17 7.06 -8.34
CA ALA A 124 -0.68 8.37 -7.91
C ALA A 124 -1.83 8.23 -6.88
N VAL A 125 -2.79 7.34 -7.15
CA VAL A 125 -3.89 7.03 -6.22
C VAL A 125 -3.36 6.43 -4.93
N CYS A 126 -2.43 5.48 -4.99
CA CYS A 126 -1.86 4.85 -3.80
C CYS A 126 -1.13 5.85 -2.91
N ILE A 127 -0.32 6.75 -3.50
CA ILE A 127 0.37 7.82 -2.75
C ILE A 127 -0.65 8.73 -2.08
N ALA A 128 -1.64 9.24 -2.82
CA ALA A 128 -2.66 10.13 -2.27
C ALA A 128 -3.46 9.46 -1.14
N ALA A 129 -3.82 8.18 -1.30
CA ALA A 129 -4.50 7.39 -0.27
C ALA A 129 -3.66 7.24 1.01
N VAL A 130 -2.38 6.91 0.87
CA VAL A 130 -1.45 6.77 2.00
C VAL A 130 -1.27 8.09 2.73
N ILE A 131 -1.04 9.19 2.00
CA ILE A 131 -0.83 10.50 2.62
C ILE A 131 -2.10 10.99 3.31
N THR A 132 -3.27 10.78 2.69
CA THR A 132 -4.57 11.16 3.26
C THR A 132 -4.80 10.50 4.63
N MET A 133 -4.40 9.23 4.78
CA MET A 133 -4.67 8.46 6.01
C MET A 133 -3.53 8.43 7.03
N LEU A 134 -2.28 8.34 6.57
CA LEU A 134 -1.12 8.14 7.42
C LEU A 134 -0.24 9.39 7.52
N GLY A 135 -0.53 10.43 6.72
CA GLY A 135 0.28 11.63 6.60
C GLY A 135 1.48 11.45 5.66
N LYS A 136 2.19 12.56 5.39
CA LYS A 136 3.33 12.60 4.47
C LYS A 136 4.54 11.81 4.94
N SER A 137 4.70 11.64 6.26
CA SER A 137 5.84 10.93 6.83
C SER A 137 5.41 9.63 7.48
N VAL A 138 5.76 8.51 6.87
CA VAL A 138 5.28 7.17 7.24
C VAL A 138 6.42 6.26 7.66
N GLU A 139 6.17 5.44 8.68
CA GLU A 139 7.09 4.37 9.08
C GLU A 139 6.74 3.08 8.33
N VAL A 140 7.72 2.59 7.57
CA VAL A 140 7.62 1.35 6.78
C VAL A 140 8.71 0.35 7.15
N PRO A 141 8.51 -0.96 6.95
CA PRO A 141 9.56 -1.95 7.14
C PRO A 141 10.77 -1.67 6.24
N THR A 142 11.96 -1.71 6.82
CA THR A 142 13.22 -1.31 6.16
C THR A 142 13.55 -2.25 5.00
N GLU A 143 13.23 -3.52 5.17
CA GLU A 143 13.39 -4.59 4.17
C GLU A 143 12.51 -4.43 2.93
N LEU A 144 11.47 -3.59 2.96
CA LEU A 144 10.61 -3.33 1.81
C LEU A 144 11.08 -2.11 1.00
N LEU A 145 11.99 -1.30 1.53
CA LEU A 145 12.54 -0.10 0.87
C LEU A 145 13.60 -0.42 -0.20
N LYS A 146 13.48 -1.56 -0.89
CA LYS A 146 14.45 -1.95 -1.91
C LYS A 146 14.28 -1.08 -3.17
N GLU A 147 15.41 -0.73 -3.78
CA GLU A 147 15.53 0.07 -5.01
C GLU A 147 14.81 -0.53 -6.22
#